data_AF-A0A447QR04-F1
#
_entry.id   AF-A0A447QR04-F1
#
_cell.length_a   1.000
_cell.length_b   1.000
_cell.length_c   1.000
_cell.angle_alpha   90.00
_cell.angle_beta   90.00
_cell.angle_gamma   90.00
#
_symmetry.space_group_name_H-M   'P 1'
#
loop_
_entity.id
_entity.type
_entity.pdbx_description
1 polymer ?
#
loop_
_entity_poly.entity_id
_entity_poly.type
_entity_poly.pdbx_seq_one_letter_code
_entity_poly.pdbx_strand_id
1 'polypeptide(L)' 'MFATARIAGIQAAKRTWELIPLCHPLMLSKVEVNLQAQPQHNRVRIETCCRLTGKTGVEMEALTAASSRR' A
#
# COMPACT_ATOMS: atom_id res chain seq x y z
N MET A 1 2.72 -5.21 16.27
CA MET A 1 3.27 -4.25 15.29
C MET A 1 2.97 -4.61 13.83
N PHE A 2 3.10 -5.85 13.36
CA PHE A 2 2.82 -6.16 11.93
C PHE A 2 1.35 -5.94 11.52
N ALA A 3 0.38 -6.26 12.39
CA ALA A 3 -1.04 -6.07 12.07
C ALA A 3 -1.40 -4.58 11.86
N THR A 4 -0.87 -3.69 12.69
CA THR A 4 -1.10 -2.24 12.57
C THR A 4 -0.46 -1.69 11.30
N ALA A 5 0.77 -2.08 10.98
CA ALA A 5 1.44 -1.69 9.74
C ALA A 5 0.69 -2.19 8.48
N ARG A 6 0.10 -3.40 8.52
CA ARG A 6 -0.74 -3.89 7.41
C ARG A 6 -1.99 -3.04 7.23
N ILE A 7 -2.69 -2.72 8.32
CA ILE A 7 -3.89 -1.88 8.28
C ILE A 7 -3.55 -0.47 7.80
N ALA A 8 -2.45 0.11 8.29
CA ALA A 8 -1.96 1.41 7.86
C ALA A 8 -1.64 1.43 6.36
N GLY A 9 -0.96 0.41 5.83
CA GLY A 9 -0.69 0.27 4.40
C GLY A 9 -1.93 0.13 3.54
N ILE A 10 -2.92 -0.64 3.98
CA ILE A 10 -4.20 -0.77 3.25
C ILE A 10 -4.95 0.57 3.24
N GLN A 11 -4.96 1.30 4.36
CA GLN A 11 -5.59 2.61 4.41
C GLN A 11 -4.86 3.65 3.55
N ALA A 12 -3.53 3.64 3.58
CA ALA A 12 -2.71 4.50 2.74
C ALA A 12 -2.98 4.25 1.24
N ALA A 13 -3.07 2.98 0.82
CA ALA A 13 -3.41 2.61 -0.55
C ALA A 13 -4.74 3.23 -1.02
N LYS A 14 -5.78 3.14 -0.18
CA LYS A 14 -7.12 3.66 -0.48
C LYS A 14 -7.22 5.19 -0.43
N ARG A 15 -6.27 5.85 0.24
CA ARG A 15 -6.18 7.31 0.39
C ARG A 15 -5.06 7.93 -0.44
N THR A 16 -4.57 7.22 -1.44
CA THR A 16 -3.50 7.71 -2.33
C THR A 16 -3.90 9.03 -3.00
N TRP A 17 -5.17 9.20 -3.37
CA TRP A 17 -5.71 10.43 -3.93
C TRP A 17 -5.73 11.62 -2.97
N GLU A 18 -5.72 11.40 -1.64
CA GLU A 18 -5.55 12.48 -0.65
C GLU A 18 -4.09 12.94 -0.55
N LEU A 19 -3.15 12.04 -0.85
CA LEU A 19 -1.71 12.28 -0.76
C LEU A 19 -1.11 12.76 -2.08
N ILE A 20 -1.70 12.40 -3.21
CA ILE A 20 -1.22 12.70 -4.56
C ILE A 20 -2.28 13.52 -5.29
N PRO A 21 -2.04 14.84 -5.51
CA PRO A 21 -3.06 15.79 -5.98
C PRO A 21 -3.73 15.47 -7.32
N LEU A 22 -3.12 14.62 -8.15
CA LEU A 22 -3.60 14.26 -9.49
C LEU A 22 -4.18 12.84 -9.58
N CYS A 23 -4.15 12.08 -8.48
CA CYS A 23 -4.76 10.75 -8.44
C CYS A 23 -6.27 10.87 -8.26
N HIS A 24 -7.02 10.12 -9.07
CA HIS A 24 -8.47 10.05 -8.95
C HIS A 24 -8.86 9.08 -7.83
N PRO A 25 -10.00 9.29 -7.15
CA PRO A 25 -10.51 8.31 -6.19
C PRO A 25 -10.94 7.04 -6.93
N LEU A 26 -10.08 6.02 -6.86
CA LEU A 26 -10.31 4.71 -7.49
C LEU A 26 -10.75 3.70 -6.42
N MET A 27 -11.84 2.97 -6.68
CA MET A 27 -12.22 1.84 -5.84
C MET A 27 -11.30 0.66 -6.14
N LEU A 28 -10.31 0.44 -5.27
CA LEU A 28 -9.43 -0.72 -5.32
C LEU A 28 -10.24 -2.00 -5.05
N SER A 29 -10.20 -2.92 -6.00
CA SER A 29 -10.86 -4.23 -5.89
C SER A 29 -10.14 -5.14 -4.90
N LYS A 30 -8.82 -5.04 -4.82
CA LYS A 30 -7.99 -5.82 -3.88
C LYS A 30 -6.76 -5.03 -3.45
N VAL A 31 -6.43 -5.13 -2.17
CA VAL A 31 -5.19 -4.60 -1.59
C VAL A 31 -4.61 -5.66 -0.66
N GLU A 32 -3.39 -6.10 -0.96
CA GLU A 32 -2.62 -7.01 -0.12
C GLU A 32 -1.36 -6.31 0.37
N VAL A 33 -1.08 -6.45 1.67
CA VAL A 33 0.14 -5.95 2.31
C VAL A 33 0.76 -7.09 3.10
N ASN A 34 1.93 -7.52 2.65
CA ASN A 34 2.73 -8.57 3.24
C ASN A 34 3.96 -7.96 3.91
N LEU A 35 4.14 -8.29 5.19
CA LEU A 35 5.29 -7.85 5.98
C LEU A 35 6.07 -9.08 6.41
N GLN A 36 7.33 -9.15 6.02
CA GLN A 36 8.23 -10.23 6.44
C GLN A 36 9.41 -9.62 7.18
N ALA A 37 9.56 -9.99 8.45
CA ALA A 37 10.77 -9.66 9.20
C ALA A 37 11.94 -10.48 8.64
N GLN A 38 13.06 -9.83 8.34
CA GLN A 38 14.32 -10.46 7.96
C GLN A 38 15.37 -10.14 9.04
N PRO A 39 15.36 -10.86 10.19
CA PRO A 39 16.27 -10.59 11.31
C PRO A 39 17.75 -10.62 10.90
N GLN A 40 18.10 -11.49 9.94
CA GLN A 40 19.48 -11.65 9.44
C GLN A 40 20.02 -10.38 8.78
N HIS A 41 19.14 -9.50 8.31
CA HIS A 41 19.49 -8.26 7.63
C HIS A 41 19.01 -7.02 8.41
N ASN A 42 18.52 -7.20 9.65
CA ASN A 42 17.93 -6.15 10.48
C ASN A 42 16.90 -5.26 9.74
N ARG A 43 16.09 -5.85 8.85
CA ARG A 43 15.11 -5.13 8.03
C ARG A 43 13.77 -5.83 7.98
N VAL A 44 12.72 -5.09 7.63
CA VAL A 44 11.39 -5.63 7.32
C VAL A 44 11.17 -5.48 5.82
N ARG A 45 10.95 -6.60 5.13
CA ARG A 45 10.53 -6.59 3.73
C ARG A 45 9.02 -6.33 3.69
N ILE A 46 8.64 -5.28 2.96
CA ILE A 46 7.26 -4.89 2.74
C ILE A 46 6.95 -5.17 1.27
N GLU A 47 5.89 -5.93 1.01
CA GLU A 47 5.42 -6.24 -0.33
C GLU A 47 3.94 -5.92 -0.43
N THR A 48 3.58 -5.07 -1.39
CA THR A 48 2.23 -4.54 -1.54
C THR A 48 1.71 -4.81 -2.93
N CYS A 49 0.52 -5.42 -3.03
CA CYS A 49 -0.13 -5.72 -4.29
C CYS A 49 -1.51 -5.05 -4.30
N CYS A 50 -1.71 -4.14 -5.24
CA CYS A 50 -3.00 -3.49 -5.46
C CYS A 50 -3.59 -4.01 -6.77
N ARG A 51 -4.92 -4.14 -6.83
CA ARG A 51 -5.64 -4.48 -8.04
C ARG A 51 -6.88 -3.62 -8.14
N LEU A 52 -7.11 -3.05 -9.32
CA LEU A 52 -8.32 -2.30 -9.64
C LEU A 52 -8.88 -2.76 -10.99
N THR A 53 -10.18 -2.69 -11.13
CA THR A 53 -10.90 -2.85 -12.40
C THR A 53 -11.32 -1.48 -12.90
N GLY A 54 -10.46 -0.82 -13.68
CA GLY A 54 -10.73 0.51 -14.23
C GLY A 54 -9.70 0.91 -15.29
N LYS A 55 -9.77 2.18 -15.74
CA LYS A 55 -9.01 2.65 -16.91
C LYS A 55 -7.58 3.12 -16.59
N THR A 56 -7.21 3.22 -15.32
CA THR A 56 -5.91 3.71 -14.84
C THR A 56 -5.16 2.62 -14.09
N GLY A 57 -3.83 2.72 -14.06
CA GLY A 57 -2.97 1.83 -13.26
C GLY A 57 -3.12 2.05 -11.76
N VAL A 58 -2.58 1.12 -10.97
CA VAL A 58 -2.55 1.10 -9.48
C VAL A 58 -1.14 1.31 -8.89
N GLU A 59 -0.21 1.80 -9.71
CA GLU A 59 1.21 1.87 -9.36
C GLU A 59 1.43 2.79 -8.14
N MET A 60 0.73 3.91 -8.12
CA MET A 60 0.83 4.91 -7.06
C MET A 60 0.21 4.42 -5.75
N GLU A 61 -0.85 3.63 -5.81
CA GLU A 61 -1.52 3.03 -4.66
C GLU A 61 -0.65 1.97 -4.00
N ALA A 62 0.05 1.17 -4.80
CA ALA A 62 1.01 0.19 -4.29
C ALA A 62 2.21 0.87 -3.62
N LEU A 63 2.79 1.89 -4.25
CA LEU A 63 3.92 2.63 -3.68
C LEU A 63 3.54 3.38 -2.39
N THR A 64 2.35 3.96 -2.36
CA THR A 64 1.84 4.67 -1.17
C THR A 64 1.58 3.70 -0.02
N ALA A 65 1.05 2.50 -0.31
CA ALA A 65 0.90 1.44 0.67
C ALA A 65 2.23 1.02 1.28
N ALA A 66 3.27 0.83 0.45
CA ALA A 66 4.61 0.44 0.92
C ALA A 66 5.31 1.55 1.71
N SER A 67 5.04 2.81 1.38
CA SER A 67 5.67 3.98 2.02
C SER A 67 5.01 4.39 3.35
N SER A 68 3.90 3.75 3.73
CA SER A 68 3.18 4.06 4.96
C SER A 68 4.04 3.74 6.20
N ARG A 69 4.74 4.77 6.70
CA ARG A 69 5.72 4.68 7.81
C ARG A 69 5.09 4.91 9.20
N ARG A 70 3.76 4.90 9.31
CA ARG A 70 3.03 5.14 10.57
C ARG A 70 2.61 3.83 11.23
#